data_AF-A0A935ERZ0-F1
#
_entry.id   AF-A0A935ERZ0-F1
#
_cell.length_a   1.000
_cell.length_b   1.000
_cell.length_c   1.000
_cell.angle_alpha   90.00
_cell.angle_beta   90.00
_cell.angle_gamma   90.00
#
_symmetry.space_group_name_H-M   'P 1'
#
loop_
_entity.id
_entity.type
_entity.pdbx_description
1 polymer ?
#
loop_
_entity_poly.entity_id
_entity_poly.type
_entity_poly.pdbx_seq_one_letter_code
_entity_poly.pdbx_strand_id
1 'polypeptide(L)'
;MPTTAPTRTRRHLTVASLLALLSLGLMAALPSHALDLVAFAGIGGPLATALAQLAALAPGVKALVGFVGFVVAFISLAALRNFGPVLFYLGMAIFGAVGLTIAGAILGAVI
;
A
#
# COMPACT_ATOMS: atom_id res chain seq x y z
N MET A 1 -42.77 -2.24 -32.26
CA MET A 1 -41.87 -3.34 -31.82
C MET A 1 -40.75 -2.71 -31.00
N PRO A 2 -40.66 -2.90 -29.67
CA PRO A 2 -39.58 -2.28 -28.90
C PRO A 2 -38.36 -3.21 -28.90
N THR A 3 -37.25 -2.74 -29.45
CA THR A 3 -35.95 -3.42 -29.40
C THR A 3 -35.26 -3.14 -28.06
N THR A 4 -35.02 -4.18 -27.28
CA THR A 4 -34.30 -4.12 -26.01
C THR A 4 -32.78 -4.02 -26.27
N ALA A 5 -32.20 -2.85 -25.99
CA ALA A 5 -30.75 -2.62 -26.07
C ALA A 5 -30.01 -3.23 -24.85
N PRO A 6 -28.74 -3.65 -25.00
CA PRO A 6 -28.04 -4.44 -23.99
C PRO A 6 -27.60 -3.56 -22.81
N THR A 7 -28.29 -3.68 -21.68
CA THR A 7 -27.95 -2.99 -20.43
C THR A 7 -26.71 -3.55 -19.75
N ARG A 8 -26.37 -4.82 -20.03
CA ARG A 8 -25.24 -5.55 -19.40
C ARG A 8 -23.88 -4.94 -19.76
N THR A 9 -23.67 -4.55 -21.02
CA THR A 9 -22.40 -3.99 -21.52
C THR A 9 -22.06 -2.64 -20.91
N ARG A 10 -23.05 -1.79 -20.63
CA ARG A 10 -22.83 -0.47 -20.04
C ARG A 10 -22.24 -0.56 -18.64
N ARG A 11 -22.66 -1.54 -17.83
CA ARG A 11 -22.17 -1.78 -16.47
C ARG A 11 -20.70 -2.23 -16.46
N HIS A 12 -20.32 -3.11 -17.38
CA HIS A 12 -18.91 -3.52 -17.53
C HIS A 12 -18.02 -2.38 -18.00
N LEU A 13 -18.52 -1.51 -18.88
CA LEU A 13 -17.82 -0.29 -19.29
C LEU A 13 -17.64 0.70 -18.13
N THR A 14 -18.63 0.83 -17.23
CA THR A 14 -18.51 1.70 -16.05
C THR A 14 -17.50 1.15 -15.04
N VAL A 15 -17.52 -0.17 -14.82
CA VAL A 15 -16.54 -0.83 -13.93
C VAL A 15 -15.14 -0.71 -14.51
N ALA A 16 -14.97 -0.91 -15.82
CA ALA A 16 -13.70 -0.74 -16.50
C ALA A 16 -13.21 0.73 -16.44
N SER A 17 -14.09 1.71 -16.61
CA SER A 17 -13.70 3.13 -16.49
C SER A 17 -13.33 3.50 -15.07
N LEU A 18 -14.01 2.97 -14.05
CA LEU A 18 -13.67 3.18 -12.65
C LEU A 18 -12.33 2.53 -12.30
N LEU A 19 -12.06 1.33 -12.81
CA LEU A 19 -10.75 0.66 -12.67
C LEU A 19 -9.63 1.43 -13.38
N ALA A 20 -9.92 1.97 -14.57
CA ALA A 20 -8.97 2.81 -15.32
C ALA A 20 -8.69 4.13 -14.57
N LEU A 21 -9.71 4.80 -14.04
CA LEU A 21 -9.53 6.01 -13.23
C LEU A 21 -8.80 5.72 -11.92
N LEU A 22 -9.10 4.59 -11.27
CA LEU A 22 -8.41 4.15 -10.06
C LEU A 22 -6.94 3.87 -10.34
N SER A 23 -6.62 3.13 -11.41
CA SER A 23 -5.24 2.84 -11.79
C SER A 23 -4.48 4.08 -12.24
N LEU A 24 -5.11 5.00 -12.99
CA LEU A 24 -4.50 6.26 -13.40
C LEU A 24 -4.26 7.20 -12.21
N GLY A 25 -5.24 7.29 -11.30
CA GLY A 25 -5.12 8.03 -10.05
C GLY A 25 -4.07 7.43 -9.12
N LEU A 26 -3.95 6.10 -9.10
CA LEU A 26 -2.93 5.38 -8.35
C LEU A 26 -1.54 5.62 -8.96
N MET A 27 -1.38 5.59 -10.28
CA MET A 27 -0.12 5.96 -10.95
C MET A 27 0.28 7.42 -10.74
N ALA A 28 -0.69 8.33 -10.59
CA ALA A 28 -0.42 9.72 -10.26
C ALA A 28 -0.14 9.94 -8.75
N ALA A 29 -0.74 9.13 -7.88
CA ALA A 29 -0.62 9.22 -6.42
C ALA A 29 0.51 8.34 -5.85
N LEU A 30 1.09 7.44 -6.64
CA LEU A 30 2.42 6.89 -6.45
C LEU A 30 3.42 7.74 -7.26
N PRO A 31 3.77 8.95 -6.80
CA PRO A 31 5.01 9.52 -7.27
C PRO A 31 6.09 8.52 -6.85
N SER A 32 6.73 7.87 -7.83
CA SER A 32 7.98 7.14 -7.65
C SER A 32 9.13 8.13 -7.36
N HIS A 33 8.89 9.10 -6.48
CA HIS A 33 9.95 9.68 -5.70
C HIS A 33 10.45 8.55 -4.82
N ALA A 34 11.47 7.85 -5.32
CA ALA A 34 12.41 7.19 -4.45
C ALA A 34 12.69 8.16 -3.30
N LEU A 35 12.43 7.72 -2.07
CA LEU A 35 12.83 8.44 -0.87
C LEU A 35 14.22 9.02 -1.13
N ASP A 36 14.31 10.34 -1.21
CA ASP A 36 15.57 10.99 -1.54
C ASP A 36 16.47 10.88 -0.32
N LEU A 37 17.31 9.84 -0.29
CA LEU A 37 18.33 9.66 0.74
C LEU A 37 19.38 10.80 0.71
N VAL A 38 19.39 11.64 -0.33
CA VAL A 38 20.21 12.87 -0.38
C VAL A 38 19.58 13.99 0.42
N ALA A 39 18.24 14.08 0.51
CA ALA A 39 17.56 14.95 1.47
C ALA A 39 17.73 14.49 2.93
N PHE A 40 18.13 13.23 3.15
CA PHE A 40 18.59 12.72 4.45
C PHE A 40 20.07 13.00 4.74
N ALA A 41 20.85 13.59 3.81
CA ALA A 41 22.25 13.96 4.05
C ALA A 41 22.41 15.03 5.16
N GLY A 42 21.33 15.72 5.53
CA GLY A 42 21.28 16.58 6.72
C GLY A 42 21.17 15.83 8.05
N ILE A 43 20.79 14.54 8.05
CA ILE A 43 20.86 13.66 9.23
C ILE A 43 22.19 12.89 9.16
N GLY A 44 23.31 13.58 9.33
CA GLY A 44 24.57 12.88 9.60
C GLY A 44 24.45 12.00 10.85
N GLY A 45 24.99 10.77 10.81
CA GLY A 45 25.08 9.89 11.98
C GLY A 45 24.47 8.49 11.80
N PRO A 46 24.34 7.71 12.89
CA PRO A 46 23.98 6.29 12.86
C PRO A 46 22.57 5.99 12.30
N LEU A 47 21.69 6.99 12.22
CA LEU A 47 20.36 6.84 11.64
C LEU A 47 20.41 6.74 10.10
N ALA A 48 21.25 7.55 9.44
CA ALA A 48 21.40 7.50 7.99
C ALA A 48 22.08 6.20 7.53
N THR A 49 23.05 5.70 8.29
CA THR A 49 23.65 4.40 8.01
C THR A 49 22.63 3.26 8.18
N ALA A 50 21.81 3.30 9.23
CA ALA A 50 20.73 2.33 9.42
C ALA A 50 19.71 2.34 8.28
N LEU A 51 19.31 3.52 7.79
CA LEU A 51 18.39 3.68 6.64
C LEU A 51 19.01 3.19 5.33
N ALA A 52 20.29 3.49 5.09
CA ALA A 52 21.01 3.00 3.91
C ALA A 52 21.19 1.48 3.93
N GLN A 53 21.46 0.90 5.10
CA GLN A 53 21.48 -0.55 5.26
C GLN A 53 20.10 -1.15 5.02
N LEU A 54 19.04 -0.54 5.56
CA LEU A 54 17.66 -0.97 5.32
C LEU A 54 17.31 -0.93 3.83
N ALA A 55 17.81 0.08 3.11
CA ALA A 55 17.64 0.26 1.68
C ALA A 55 18.39 -0.79 0.83
N ALA A 56 19.43 -1.43 1.36
CA ALA A 56 20.18 -2.48 0.65
C ALA A 56 19.56 -3.88 0.78
N LEU A 57 18.56 -4.08 1.66
CA LEU A 57 17.92 -5.40 1.82
C LEU A 57 17.05 -5.78 0.62
N ALA A 58 16.89 -7.09 0.43
CA ALA A 58 15.98 -7.67 -0.55
C ALA A 58 14.53 -7.14 -0.35
N PRO A 59 13.74 -6.97 -1.42
CA PRO A 59 12.39 -6.38 -1.36
C PRO A 59 11.47 -7.04 -0.32
N GLY A 60 11.56 -8.37 -0.19
CA GLY A 60 10.78 -9.13 0.79
C GLY A 60 11.09 -8.76 2.25
N VAL A 61 12.34 -8.44 2.58
CA VAL A 61 12.72 -8.09 3.95
C VAL A 61 12.27 -6.67 4.29
N LYS A 62 12.33 -5.73 3.34
CA LYS A 62 11.77 -4.38 3.54
C LYS A 62 10.27 -4.42 3.80
N ALA A 63 9.55 -5.25 3.06
CA ALA A 63 8.13 -5.48 3.28
C ALA A 63 7.83 -6.03 4.68
N LEU A 64 8.67 -6.97 5.15
CA LEU A 64 8.54 -7.55 6.48
C LEU A 64 8.79 -6.52 7.60
N VAL A 65 9.84 -5.70 7.48
CA VAL A 65 10.11 -4.61 8.44
C VAL A 65 8.96 -3.61 8.48
N GLY A 66 8.41 -3.22 7.31
CA GLY A 66 7.24 -2.35 7.23
C GLY A 66 6.00 -2.96 7.90
N PHE A 67 5.75 -4.25 7.68
CA PHE A 67 4.67 -4.98 8.32
C PHE A 67 4.82 -5.03 9.85
N VAL A 68 6.01 -5.35 10.36
CA VAL A 68 6.28 -5.40 11.80
C VAL A 68 6.13 -4.01 12.43
N GLY A 69 6.66 -2.96 11.81
CA GLY A 69 6.50 -1.59 12.31
C GLY A 69 5.03 -1.16 12.38
N PHE A 70 4.23 -1.56 11.39
CA PHE A 70 2.79 -1.36 11.42
C PHE A 70 2.11 -2.12 12.57
N VAL A 71 2.41 -3.41 12.75
CA VAL A 71 1.84 -4.23 13.83
C VAL A 71 2.14 -3.63 15.20
N VAL A 72 3.38 -3.16 15.42
CA VAL A 72 3.77 -2.50 16.67
C VAL A 72 2.93 -1.24 16.90
N ALA A 73 2.79 -0.37 15.89
CA ALA A 73 1.96 0.83 15.99
C ALA A 73 0.47 0.51 16.22
N PHE A 74 -0.04 -0.56 15.59
CA PHE A 74 -1.42 -1.00 15.74
C PHE A 74 -1.70 -1.52 17.16
N ILE A 75 -0.78 -2.29 17.74
CA ILE A 75 -0.87 -2.75 19.13
C ILE A 75 -0.79 -1.56 20.10
N SER A 76 0.07 -0.58 19.84
CA SER A 76 0.12 0.65 20.63
C SER A 76 -1.19 1.44 20.56
N LEU A 77 -1.84 1.49 19.40
CA LEU A 77 -3.17 2.08 19.25
C LEU A 77 -4.25 1.25 19.96
N ALA A 78 -4.14 -0.08 19.92
CA ALA A 78 -5.05 -1.03 20.59
C ALA A 78 -5.04 -0.88 22.11
N ALA A 79 -3.89 -0.53 22.68
CA ALA A 79 -3.74 -0.26 24.10
C ALA A 79 -4.56 0.97 24.56
N LEU A 80 -5.02 1.81 23.63
CA LEU A 80 -5.80 3.00 23.92
C LEU A 80 -7.30 2.65 24.03
N ARG A 81 -7.85 2.81 25.24
CA ARG A 81 -9.10 2.19 25.73
C ARG A 81 -10.39 2.49 24.94
N ASN A 82 -10.36 3.39 23.96
CA ASN A 82 -11.54 3.81 23.18
C ASN A 82 -11.42 3.55 21.66
N PHE A 83 -10.41 2.80 21.21
CA PHE A 83 -10.12 2.64 19.77
C PHE A 83 -10.73 1.39 19.12
N GLY A 84 -11.67 0.70 19.79
CA GLY A 84 -12.28 -0.55 19.32
C GLY A 84 -12.81 -0.52 17.87
N PRO A 85 -13.66 0.46 17.49
CA PRO A 85 -14.13 0.58 16.11
C PRO A 85 -13.01 0.93 15.11
N VAL A 86 -12.07 1.80 15.53
CA VAL A 86 -10.95 2.25 14.69
C VAL A 86 -10.02 1.09 14.37
N LEU A 87 -9.74 0.21 15.32
CA LEU A 87 -8.91 -0.98 15.10
C LEU A 87 -9.50 -1.88 14.00
N PHE A 88 -10.82 -2.07 14.01
CA PHE A 88 -11.47 -2.94 13.03
C PHE A 88 -11.40 -2.34 11.62
N TYR A 89 -11.74 -1.06 11.46
CA TYR A 89 -11.66 -0.38 10.17
C TYR A 89 -10.23 -0.24 9.66
N LEU A 90 -9.29 0.12 10.54
CA LEU A 90 -7.90 0.31 10.21
C LEU A 90 -7.22 -1.03 9.88
N GLY A 91 -7.51 -2.08 10.64
CA GLY A 91 -7.02 -3.43 10.39
C GLY A 91 -7.49 -3.97 9.03
N MET A 92 -8.77 -3.82 8.69
CA MET A 92 -9.31 -4.21 7.39
C MET A 92 -8.71 -3.41 6.23
N ALA A 93 -8.60 -2.09 6.39
CA ALA A 93 -8.04 -1.21 5.36
C ALA A 93 -6.56 -1.52 5.07
N ILE A 94 -5.78 -1.77 6.12
CA ILE A 94 -4.33 -2.00 5.98
C ILE A 94 -4.03 -3.43 5.56
N PHE A 95 -4.80 -4.42 6.01
CA PHE A 95 -4.69 -5.78 5.49
C PHE A 95 -4.98 -5.82 3.98
N GLY A 96 -6.00 -5.09 3.52
CA GLY A 96 -6.30 -4.96 2.10
C GLY A 96 -5.20 -4.23 1.32
N ALA A 97 -4.68 -3.12 1.85
CA ALA A 97 -3.68 -2.31 1.14
C ALA A 97 -2.28 -2.97 1.14
N VAL A 98 -1.77 -3.39 2.30
CA VAL A 98 -0.41 -3.93 2.46
C VAL A 98 -0.39 -5.43 2.20
N GLY A 99 -1.36 -6.18 2.73
CA GLY A 99 -1.40 -7.64 2.55
C GLY A 99 -1.56 -8.03 1.08
N LEU A 100 -2.44 -7.35 0.33
CA LEU A 100 -2.61 -7.63 -1.10
C LEU A 100 -1.42 -7.18 -1.94
N THR A 101 -0.80 -6.04 -1.62
CA THR A 101 0.38 -5.54 -2.35
C THR A 101 1.60 -6.42 -2.10
N ILE A 102 1.83 -6.90 -0.87
CA ILE A 102 2.90 -7.86 -0.57
C ILE A 102 2.62 -9.19 -1.27
N ALA A 103 1.38 -9.70 -1.22
CA ALA A 103 1.01 -10.93 -1.91
C ALA A 103 1.26 -10.82 -3.42
N GLY A 104 0.85 -9.70 -4.04
CA GLY A 104 1.10 -9.42 -5.46
C GLY A 104 2.58 -9.25 -5.80
N ALA A 105 3.35 -8.57 -4.93
CA ALA A 105 4.79 -8.39 -5.11
C ALA A 105 5.56 -9.71 -5.01
N ILE A 106 5.17 -10.63 -4.11
CA ILE A 106 5.76 -11.96 -4.02
C ILE A 106 5.37 -12.81 -5.23
N LEU A 107 4.11 -12.74 -5.70
CA LEU A 107 3.66 -13.44 -6.90
C LEU A 107 4.41 -12.98 -8.16
N GLY A 108 4.64 -11.67 -8.29
CA GLY A 108 5.37 -11.07 -9.41
C GLY A 108 6.89 -11.23 -9.34
N ALA A 109 7.47 -11.38 -8.15
CA ALA A 109 8.93 -11.53 -7.96
C ALA A 109 9.44 -12.98 -8.13
N VAL A 110 8.55 -13.97 -8.31
CA VAL A 110 8.90 -15.37 -8.58
C VAL A 110 8.95 -15.68 -10.09
N ILE A 111 8.64 -14.70 -10.95
CA ILE A 111 8.74 -14.77 -12.41
C ILE A 111 9.93 -13.94 -12.87
#